data_AF-A0A3B8PR61-F1
#
_entry.id   AF-A0A3B8PR61-F1
#
_cell.length_a   1.000
_cell.length_b   1.000
_cell.length_c   1.000
_cell.angle_alpha   90.00
_cell.angle_beta   90.00
_cell.angle_gamma   90.00
#
_symmetry.space_group_name_H-M   'P 1'
#
loop_
_entity.id
_entity.type
_entity.pdbx_description
1 polymer ?
#
loop_
_entity_poly.entity_id
_entity_poly.type
_entity_poly.pdbx_seq_one_letter_code
_entity_poly.pdbx_strand_id
1 'polypeptide(L)'
;MALSGADDWTIDIETKGLPELKAIYGLFGKADLVHAKCYPQFGHNYNQVSREMMYAWMNQYLKLGLVDPIRERDFRPIAPGRLAIFDDEHPQPKDAMSLEQYRAAQSGRAERQYARLLTGGRKGVARYRRVVGSAAKVLLSGAPSRGHVVKPIGGGQLDGGGTFDTGTISRQGDGHAIPWTLLKPSGEASGSLVAWFDGRGKSALFDGRGRPVPAVRRLLDAGHAVLSADVFLTGELTPKGQPVTSVATHGSFVGYTYGYNLPPLTHRVRDVLAVLPPHVKKWGRRRVHLVGTGGAGTWVVLARAAMSQSQSKSLGRGLTIADIGGFAFSKITRRDDPMLLPGALKYGGLGGLAALAAPSRLVVGGTKGVPAAELMPLRKIYDMADGIFDGLFGRKLTLQDEPITPGQVADLVLD
;
A
#
# COMPACT_ATOMS: atom_id res chain seq x y z
N MET A 1 14.29 -29.02 18.89
CA MET A 1 13.80 -27.71 19.33
C MET A 1 12.91 -27.91 20.55
N ALA A 2 13.12 -27.16 21.62
CA ALA A 2 12.20 -27.12 22.75
C ALA A 2 11.71 -25.68 22.97
N LEU A 3 10.47 -25.54 23.44
CA LEU A 3 9.87 -24.25 23.78
C LEU A 3 9.16 -24.31 25.13
N SER A 4 9.22 -23.24 25.90
CA SER A 4 8.36 -23.03 27.06
C SER A 4 7.32 -21.96 26.76
N GLY A 5 6.05 -22.21 27.07
CA GLY A 5 4.97 -21.24 27.05
C GLY A 5 4.69 -20.66 28.45
N ALA A 6 4.07 -19.48 28.47
CA ALA A 6 3.72 -18.71 29.66
C ALA A 6 2.27 -18.18 29.57
N ASP A 7 1.80 -17.50 30.61
CA ASP A 7 0.50 -16.80 30.59
C ASP A 7 0.57 -15.50 29.77
N ASP A 8 0.77 -15.67 28.47
CA ASP A 8 0.84 -14.61 27.47
C ASP A 8 0.41 -15.14 26.09
N TRP A 9 0.81 -14.45 25.02
CA TRP A 9 0.57 -14.87 23.63
C TRP A 9 1.11 -16.28 23.27
N THR A 10 1.88 -16.93 24.13
CA THR A 10 2.39 -18.31 23.99
C THR A 10 1.59 -19.36 24.78
N ILE A 11 0.50 -18.97 25.47
CA ILE A 11 -0.29 -19.87 26.33
C ILE A 11 -0.79 -21.13 25.60
N ASP A 12 -1.11 -21.00 24.32
CA ASP A 12 -1.63 -22.07 23.46
C ASP A 12 -0.51 -22.90 22.79
N ILE A 13 0.75 -22.78 23.21
CA ILE A 13 1.87 -23.49 22.54
C ILE A 13 1.66 -25.02 22.54
N GLU A 14 1.04 -25.61 23.57
CA GLU A 14 0.81 -27.06 23.62
C GLU A 14 -0.32 -27.53 22.68
N THR A 15 -1.33 -26.69 22.45
CA THR A 15 -2.56 -27.06 21.72
C THR A 15 -2.56 -26.60 20.26
N LYS A 16 -1.91 -25.48 19.96
CA LYS A 16 -1.83 -24.91 18.60
C LYS A 16 -0.43 -25.03 18.01
N GLY A 17 0.59 -24.56 18.73
CA GLY A 17 1.95 -24.49 18.18
C GLY A 17 2.64 -25.84 18.04
N LEU A 18 2.70 -26.64 19.10
CA LEU A 18 3.41 -27.91 19.15
C LEU A 18 2.89 -28.92 18.12
N PRO A 19 1.57 -29.12 17.92
CA PRO A 19 1.07 -30.00 16.87
C PRO A 19 1.51 -29.59 15.47
N GLU A 20 1.47 -28.29 15.14
CA GLU A 20 1.93 -27.79 13.85
C GLU A 20 3.44 -27.98 13.66
N LEU A 21 4.23 -27.70 14.70
CA LEU A 21 5.68 -27.92 14.67
C LEU A 21 6.03 -29.41 14.50
N LYS A 22 5.29 -30.31 15.18
CA LYS A 22 5.45 -31.76 15.00
C LYS A 22 5.10 -32.21 13.58
N ALA A 23 4.07 -31.65 12.97
CA ALA A 23 3.72 -31.94 11.57
C ALA A 23 4.87 -31.54 10.61
N ILE A 24 5.44 -30.35 10.80
CA ILE A 24 6.57 -29.85 10.00
C ILE A 24 7.82 -30.73 10.18
N TYR A 25 8.20 -31.03 11.42
CA TYR A 25 9.33 -31.91 11.70
C TYR A 25 9.10 -33.36 11.25
N GLY A 26 7.83 -33.79 11.23
CA GLY A 26 7.39 -35.09 10.73
C GLY A 26 7.71 -35.29 9.24
N LEU A 27 7.76 -34.23 8.44
CA LEU A 27 8.20 -34.31 7.03
C LEU A 27 9.62 -34.86 6.86
N PHE A 28 10.43 -34.80 7.93
CA PHE A 28 11.81 -35.32 7.95
C PHE A 28 11.96 -36.56 8.84
N GLY A 29 10.85 -37.13 9.32
CA GLY A 29 10.85 -38.22 10.31
C GLY A 29 11.44 -37.81 11.66
N LYS A 30 11.36 -36.53 12.03
CA LYS A 30 11.97 -35.96 13.25
C LYS A 30 10.93 -35.33 14.20
N ALA A 31 9.67 -35.75 14.15
CA ALA A 31 8.60 -35.21 14.99
C ALA A 31 8.93 -35.26 16.49
N ASP A 32 9.66 -36.28 16.94
CA ASP A 32 10.09 -36.45 18.33
C ASP A 32 11.23 -35.50 18.75
N LEU A 33 11.83 -34.77 17.82
CA LEU A 33 12.85 -33.75 18.12
C LEU A 33 12.24 -32.37 18.45
N VAL A 34 10.91 -32.31 18.63
CA VAL A 34 10.20 -31.09 19.04
C VAL A 34 9.40 -31.34 20.31
N HIS A 35 9.60 -30.46 21.29
CA HIS A 35 8.86 -30.48 22.54
C HIS A 35 8.41 -29.06 22.90
N ALA A 36 7.24 -28.94 23.54
CA ALA A 36 6.83 -27.68 24.15
C ALA A 36 6.02 -27.95 25.41
N LYS A 37 6.12 -27.04 26.38
CA LYS A 37 5.34 -27.09 27.61
C LYS A 37 4.97 -25.69 28.06
N CYS A 38 3.72 -25.47 28.44
CA CYS A 38 3.22 -24.22 28.96
C CYS A 38 3.11 -24.29 30.48
N TYR A 39 3.54 -23.22 31.17
CA TYR A 39 3.45 -23.11 32.63
C TYR A 39 2.71 -21.83 33.04
N PRO A 40 1.39 -21.73 32.77
CA PRO A 40 0.62 -20.50 32.99
C PRO A 40 0.55 -20.07 34.46
N GLN A 41 0.69 -21.02 35.40
CA GLN A 41 0.67 -20.73 36.84
C GLN A 41 1.78 -19.79 37.33
N PHE A 42 2.79 -19.50 36.49
CA PHE A 42 3.90 -18.61 36.82
C PHE A 42 3.85 -17.25 36.11
N GLY A 43 2.75 -16.90 35.44
CA GLY A 43 2.60 -15.64 34.71
C GLY A 43 3.52 -15.54 33.49
N HIS A 44 3.81 -14.31 33.03
CA HIS A 44 4.76 -14.03 31.94
C HIS A 44 6.22 -14.16 32.44
N ASN A 45 6.80 -15.37 32.37
CA ASN A 45 8.12 -15.65 32.94
C ASN A 45 8.88 -16.78 32.23
N TYR A 46 10.22 -16.77 32.34
CA TYR A 46 11.11 -17.89 32.05
C TYR A 46 11.86 -18.31 33.32
N ASN A 47 11.21 -19.16 34.13
CA ASN A 47 11.63 -19.48 35.49
C ASN A 47 12.43 -20.80 35.58
N GLN A 48 12.76 -21.22 36.82
CA GLN A 48 13.50 -22.45 37.09
C GLN A 48 12.84 -23.68 36.45
N VAL A 49 11.52 -23.85 36.56
CA VAL A 49 10.82 -25.03 36.01
C VAL A 49 10.96 -25.07 34.48
N SER A 50 10.79 -23.93 33.82
CA SER A 50 11.00 -23.81 32.36
C SER A 50 12.46 -24.07 31.96
N ARG A 51 13.43 -23.65 32.78
CA ARG A 51 14.86 -23.90 32.55
C ARG A 51 15.25 -25.36 32.76
N GLU A 52 14.78 -26.00 33.83
CA GLU A 52 15.03 -27.43 34.09
C GLU A 52 14.42 -28.32 33.00
N MET A 53 13.24 -27.97 32.46
CA MET A 53 12.66 -28.60 31.28
C MET A 53 13.58 -28.49 30.05
N MET A 54 14.19 -27.31 29.84
CA MET A 54 15.16 -27.11 28.78
C MET A 54 16.48 -27.87 29.02
N TYR A 55 16.94 -27.95 30.27
CA TYR A 55 18.15 -28.70 30.64
C TYR A 55 18.02 -30.17 30.30
N ALA A 56 16.91 -30.81 30.71
CA ALA A 56 16.63 -32.21 30.39
C ALA A 56 16.59 -32.42 28.86
N TRP A 57 15.91 -31.53 28.13
CA TRP A 57 15.83 -31.60 26.67
C TRP A 57 17.22 -31.49 26.02
N MET A 58 18.03 -30.49 26.41
CA MET A 58 19.38 -30.32 25.88
C MET A 58 20.29 -31.50 26.23
N ASN A 59 20.23 -32.01 27.46
CA ASN A 59 21.02 -33.15 27.91
C ASN A 59 20.78 -34.39 27.03
N GLN A 60 19.51 -34.71 26.78
CA GLN A 60 19.10 -35.83 25.94
C GLN A 60 19.62 -35.69 24.50
N TYR A 61 19.37 -34.54 23.85
CA TYR A 61 19.60 -34.41 22.41
C TYR A 61 21.02 -33.98 22.04
N LEU A 62 21.75 -33.31 22.94
CA LEU A 62 23.17 -33.03 22.78
C LEU A 62 24.06 -34.14 23.36
N LYS A 63 23.47 -35.18 23.98
CA LYS A 63 24.16 -36.31 24.58
C LYS A 63 25.23 -35.88 25.59
N LEU A 64 24.89 -34.95 26.48
CA LEU A 64 25.84 -34.37 27.43
C LEU A 64 26.23 -35.34 28.56
N GLY A 65 25.49 -36.44 28.75
CA GLY A 65 25.81 -37.48 29.72
C GLY A 65 25.61 -37.06 31.18
N LEU A 66 24.82 -36.01 31.43
CA LEU A 66 24.48 -35.58 32.78
C LEU A 66 23.36 -36.47 33.36
N VAL A 67 23.35 -36.62 34.69
CA VAL A 67 22.33 -37.42 35.39
C VAL A 67 21.05 -36.59 35.53
N ASP A 68 19.93 -37.14 35.06
CA ASP A 68 18.60 -36.54 35.23
C ASP A 68 17.97 -36.91 36.60
N PRO A 69 17.12 -36.02 37.18
CA PRO A 69 16.78 -34.69 36.69
C PRO A 69 17.91 -33.66 36.98
N ILE A 70 18.23 -32.84 35.98
CA ILE A 70 19.17 -31.71 36.16
C ILE A 70 18.46 -30.61 36.93
N ARG A 71 18.80 -30.47 38.22
CA ARG A 71 18.31 -29.39 39.06
C ARG A 71 19.14 -28.14 38.90
N GLU A 72 18.48 -27.00 38.73
CA GLU A 72 19.16 -25.71 38.74
C GLU A 72 19.75 -25.46 40.11
N ARG A 73 21.01 -25.03 40.13
CA ARG A 73 21.68 -24.63 41.37
C ARG A 73 21.27 -23.21 41.74
N ASP A 74 21.20 -22.94 43.02
CA ASP A 74 21.04 -21.57 43.52
C ASP A 74 22.12 -20.67 42.92
N PHE A 75 21.68 -19.52 42.40
CA PHE A 75 22.58 -18.46 41.95
C PHE A 75 22.17 -17.15 42.60
N ARG A 76 23.15 -16.27 42.82
CA ARG A 76 22.90 -14.90 43.28
C ARG A 76 22.95 -14.00 42.06
N PRO A 77 21.82 -13.39 41.64
CA PRO A 77 21.83 -12.43 40.54
C PRO A 77 22.83 -11.31 40.81
N ILE A 78 23.47 -10.80 39.76
CA ILE A 78 24.27 -9.58 39.88
C ILE A 78 23.32 -8.46 40.30
N ALA A 79 23.65 -7.76 41.39
CA ALA A 79 22.84 -6.65 41.87
C ALA A 79 22.67 -5.60 40.76
N PRO A 80 21.46 -5.03 40.54
CA PRO A 80 21.20 -4.10 39.44
C PRO A 80 22.21 -2.95 39.32
N GLY A 81 22.71 -2.41 40.44
CA GLY A 81 23.73 -1.36 40.44
C GLY A 81 25.06 -1.76 39.81
N ARG A 82 25.41 -3.06 39.82
CA ARG A 82 26.59 -3.61 39.12
C ARG A 82 26.33 -3.95 37.65
N LEU A 83 25.08 -3.84 37.20
CA LEU A 83 24.68 -3.98 35.79
C LEU A 83 24.51 -2.62 35.11
N ALA A 84 24.62 -1.51 35.86
CA ALA A 84 24.52 -0.17 35.31
C ALA A 84 25.70 0.09 34.36
N ILE A 85 25.39 0.55 33.15
CA ILE A 85 26.40 0.95 32.16
C ILE A 85 26.96 2.34 32.47
N PHE A 86 26.14 3.18 33.12
CA PHE A 86 26.52 4.53 33.52
C PHE A 86 26.51 4.65 35.04
N ASP A 87 27.59 5.23 35.58
CA ASP A 87 27.82 5.47 37.00
C ASP A 87 28.62 6.78 37.20
N ASP A 88 29.08 7.04 38.42
CA ASP A 88 29.84 8.27 38.74
C ASP A 88 31.21 8.31 38.02
N GLU A 89 31.82 7.16 37.72
CA GLU A 89 33.08 7.05 36.97
C GLU A 89 32.86 7.08 35.45
N HIS A 90 31.70 6.62 34.99
CA HIS A 90 31.25 6.53 33.60
C HIS A 90 29.89 7.24 33.44
N PRO A 91 29.83 8.58 33.59
CA PRO A 91 28.56 9.29 33.54
C PRO A 91 27.91 9.15 32.17
N GLN A 92 26.58 9.21 32.15
CA GLN A 92 25.80 9.28 30.92
C GLN A 92 26.35 10.41 30.01
N PRO A 93 26.48 10.20 28.69
CA PRO A 93 26.97 11.22 27.78
C PRO A 93 26.20 12.53 27.90
N LYS A 94 26.93 13.67 27.91
CA LYS A 94 26.34 15.01 28.07
C LYS A 94 25.32 15.37 26.98
N ASP A 95 25.40 14.71 25.83
CA ASP A 95 24.50 14.87 24.68
C ASP A 95 23.39 13.82 24.63
N ALA A 96 23.23 13.00 25.67
CA ALA A 96 22.16 12.02 25.74
C ALA A 96 20.79 12.71 25.65
N MET A 97 19.98 12.24 24.70
CA MET A 97 18.66 12.80 24.43
C MET A 97 17.59 12.11 25.26
N SER A 98 16.64 12.89 25.77
CA SER A 98 15.34 12.36 26.16
C SER A 98 14.63 11.75 24.94
N LEU A 99 13.62 10.91 25.19
CA LEU A 99 12.82 10.32 24.10
C LEU A 99 12.18 11.39 23.20
N GLU A 100 11.73 12.50 23.77
CA GLU A 100 11.15 13.62 23.03
C GLU A 100 12.19 14.31 22.13
N GLN A 101 13.35 14.65 22.69
CA GLN A 101 14.47 15.24 21.94
C GLN A 101 14.93 14.31 20.82
N TYR A 102 15.04 13.01 21.09
CA TYR A 102 15.40 12.01 20.09
C TYR A 102 14.38 11.97 18.95
N ARG A 103 13.07 11.92 19.25
CA ARG A 103 12.01 11.94 18.23
C ARG A 103 12.07 13.21 17.38
N ALA A 104 12.20 14.37 18.00
CA ALA A 104 12.33 15.65 17.29
C ALA A 104 13.58 15.68 16.40
N ALA A 105 14.72 15.19 16.89
CA ALA A 105 15.95 15.10 16.12
C ALA A 105 15.82 14.17 14.91
N GLN A 106 15.16 13.01 15.06
CA GLN A 106 14.88 12.10 13.94
C GLN A 106 13.95 12.73 12.90
N SER A 107 12.88 13.39 13.33
CA SER A 107 11.96 14.11 12.44
C SER A 107 12.69 15.21 11.66
N GLY A 108 13.42 16.08 12.36
CA GLY A 108 14.18 17.16 11.72
C GLY A 108 15.26 16.63 10.76
N ARG A 109 15.89 15.50 11.07
CA ARG A 109 16.82 14.84 10.14
C ARG A 109 16.10 14.37 8.88
N ALA A 110 14.94 13.71 9.01
CA ALA A 110 14.15 13.24 7.88
C ALA A 110 13.68 14.40 6.99
N GLU A 111 13.19 15.48 7.58
CA GLU A 111 12.76 16.70 6.88
C GLU A 111 13.90 17.35 6.10
N ARG A 112 15.08 17.53 6.72
CA ARG A 112 16.26 18.07 6.03
C ARG A 112 16.72 17.17 4.89
N GLN A 113 16.69 15.86 5.08
CA GLN A 113 17.04 14.90 4.02
C GLN A 113 16.07 14.99 2.85
N TYR A 114 14.77 15.08 3.13
CA TYR A 114 13.73 15.19 2.12
C TYR A 114 13.79 16.53 1.38
N ALA A 115 13.97 17.65 2.09
CA ALA A 115 14.08 18.99 1.49
C ALA A 115 15.20 19.07 0.44
N ARG A 116 16.34 18.40 0.69
CA ARG A 116 17.45 18.29 -0.28
C ARG A 116 17.09 17.53 -1.55
N LEU A 117 16.00 16.77 -1.58
CA LEU A 117 15.51 16.07 -2.80
C LEU A 117 14.68 17.00 -3.69
N LEU A 118 14.21 18.13 -3.17
CA LEU A 118 13.36 19.10 -3.87
C LEU A 118 14.17 20.25 -4.52
N THR A 119 15.46 20.01 -4.81
CA THR A 119 16.38 20.99 -5.40
C THR A 119 17.18 20.37 -6.55
N GLY A 120 17.86 21.21 -7.35
CA GLY A 120 18.80 20.75 -8.39
C GLY A 120 18.18 20.50 -9.77
N GLY A 121 17.00 21.06 -10.05
CA GLY A 121 16.37 21.03 -11.38
C GLY A 121 16.20 19.61 -11.96
N ARG A 122 16.39 19.45 -13.27
CA ARG A 122 16.22 18.14 -13.96
C ARG A 122 17.11 17.03 -13.41
N LYS A 123 18.36 17.33 -13.02
CA LYS A 123 19.26 16.35 -12.37
C LYS A 123 18.73 15.95 -10.98
N GLY A 124 18.13 16.89 -10.26
CA GLY A 124 17.41 16.65 -9.01
C GLY A 124 16.26 15.66 -9.15
N VAL A 125 15.49 15.72 -10.24
CA VAL A 125 14.38 14.77 -10.51
C VAL A 125 14.87 13.32 -10.62
N ALA A 126 16.02 13.07 -11.24
CA ALA A 126 16.58 11.72 -11.31
C ALA A 126 16.96 11.19 -9.91
N ARG A 127 17.53 12.04 -9.05
CA ARG A 127 17.81 11.71 -7.65
C ARG A 127 16.52 11.49 -6.85
N TYR A 128 15.51 12.32 -7.06
CA TYR A 128 14.19 12.19 -6.45
C TYR A 128 13.57 10.82 -6.77
N ARG A 129 13.51 10.46 -8.06
CA ARG A 129 12.99 9.16 -8.52
C ARG A 129 13.78 7.98 -7.95
N ARG A 130 15.10 8.10 -7.82
CA ARG A 130 15.92 7.03 -7.22
C ARG A 130 15.59 6.84 -5.74
N VAL A 131 15.45 7.91 -4.96
CA VAL A 131 15.23 7.82 -3.51
C VAL A 131 13.76 7.57 -3.20
N VAL A 132 12.87 8.48 -3.59
CA VAL A 132 11.44 8.41 -3.31
C VAL A 132 10.78 7.30 -4.12
N GLY A 133 11.19 7.09 -5.37
CA GLY A 133 10.66 5.99 -6.19
C GLY A 133 11.06 4.60 -5.66
N SER A 134 12.21 4.45 -5.00
CA SER A 134 12.53 3.17 -4.34
C SER A 134 11.62 2.91 -3.15
N ALA A 135 11.33 3.94 -2.34
CA ALA A 135 10.36 3.82 -1.27
C ALA A 135 8.95 3.53 -1.81
N ALA A 136 8.49 4.26 -2.83
CA ALA A 136 7.18 4.05 -3.44
C ALA A 136 7.01 2.63 -4.00
N LYS A 137 8.06 2.03 -4.59
CA LYS A 137 8.01 0.62 -5.03
C LYS A 137 7.72 -0.34 -3.89
N VAL A 138 8.32 -0.14 -2.71
CA VAL A 138 8.07 -0.96 -1.53
C VAL A 138 6.68 -0.70 -0.96
N LEU A 139 6.32 0.57 -0.79
CA LEU A 139 5.08 0.99 -0.15
C LEU A 139 3.83 0.70 -0.98
N LEU A 140 3.92 0.78 -2.32
CA LEU A 140 2.75 0.79 -3.21
C LEU A 140 2.71 -0.42 -4.16
N SER A 141 3.81 -0.75 -4.83
CA SER A 141 3.76 -1.74 -5.94
C SER A 141 4.11 -3.16 -5.52
N GLY A 142 5.08 -3.34 -4.64
CA GLY A 142 5.68 -4.63 -4.33
C GLY A 142 6.45 -5.24 -5.52
N ALA A 143 6.58 -6.57 -5.50
CA ALA A 143 7.23 -7.30 -6.58
C ALA A 143 6.44 -7.18 -7.91
N PRO A 144 7.12 -7.06 -9.06
CA PRO A 144 6.48 -7.07 -10.37
C PRO A 144 5.63 -8.33 -10.59
N SER A 145 4.50 -8.18 -11.27
CA SER A 145 3.68 -9.33 -11.67
C SER A 145 4.39 -10.17 -12.74
N ARG A 146 4.28 -11.49 -12.63
CA ARG A 146 4.78 -12.45 -13.66
C ARG A 146 3.80 -12.63 -14.82
N GLY A 147 2.56 -12.18 -14.67
CA GLY A 147 1.49 -12.34 -15.65
C GLY A 147 0.14 -11.97 -15.05
N HIS A 148 -0.92 -12.05 -15.84
CA HIS A 148 -2.28 -11.79 -15.35
C HIS A 148 -3.19 -12.91 -15.82
N VAL A 149 -4.13 -13.32 -14.97
CA VAL A 149 -5.19 -14.25 -15.32
C VAL A 149 -6.48 -13.44 -15.45
N VAL A 150 -7.01 -13.35 -16.67
CA VAL A 150 -8.27 -12.66 -16.96
C VAL A 150 -9.34 -13.71 -17.20
N LYS A 151 -10.43 -13.66 -16.44
CA LYS A 151 -11.58 -14.54 -16.58
C LYS A 151 -12.81 -13.71 -16.95
N PRO A 152 -13.21 -13.67 -18.23
CA PRO A 152 -14.49 -13.10 -18.63
C PRO A 152 -15.64 -13.85 -17.93
N ILE A 153 -16.62 -13.11 -17.43
CA ILE A 153 -17.82 -13.67 -16.79
C ILE A 153 -19.04 -13.44 -17.67
N GLY A 154 -19.13 -12.29 -18.34
CA GLY A 154 -20.25 -11.99 -19.20
C GLY A 154 -20.06 -10.70 -20.00
N GLY A 155 -21.13 -10.31 -20.69
CA GLY A 155 -21.21 -9.08 -21.45
C GLY A 155 -22.61 -8.85 -21.99
N GLY A 156 -22.84 -7.69 -22.60
CA GLY A 156 -24.15 -7.32 -23.12
C GLY A 156 -24.14 -6.03 -23.92
N GLN A 157 -25.32 -5.60 -24.34
CA GLN A 157 -25.54 -4.31 -25.01
C GLN A 157 -25.73 -3.22 -23.96
N LEU A 158 -25.23 -2.02 -24.25
CA LEU A 158 -25.47 -0.83 -23.44
C LEU A 158 -26.72 -0.11 -23.95
N ASP A 159 -27.49 0.48 -23.02
CA ASP A 159 -28.57 1.39 -23.41
C ASP A 159 -28.01 2.63 -24.13
N GLY A 160 -28.63 2.96 -25.27
CA GLY A 160 -28.15 3.92 -26.26
C GLY A 160 -26.97 3.41 -27.12
N GLY A 161 -26.64 2.13 -27.09
CA GLY A 161 -25.69 1.52 -28.01
C GLY A 161 -24.28 1.35 -27.45
N GLY A 162 -23.56 0.39 -28.04
CA GLY A 162 -22.26 -0.09 -27.58
C GLY A 162 -22.41 -1.39 -26.81
N THR A 163 -21.29 -1.92 -26.33
CA THR A 163 -21.28 -3.19 -25.58
C THR A 163 -20.49 -3.05 -24.29
N PHE A 164 -20.70 -3.97 -23.35
CA PHE A 164 -19.81 -4.13 -22.21
C PHE A 164 -19.35 -5.57 -22.08
N ASP A 165 -18.10 -5.74 -21.64
CA ASP A 165 -17.60 -7.01 -21.10
C ASP A 165 -17.44 -6.83 -19.58
N THR A 166 -17.63 -7.90 -18.81
CA THR A 166 -17.32 -7.96 -17.37
C THR A 166 -16.61 -9.26 -17.04
N GLY A 167 -15.81 -9.24 -15.98
CA GLY A 167 -15.08 -10.41 -15.55
C GLY A 167 -14.28 -10.17 -14.28
N THR A 168 -13.38 -11.10 -14.01
CA THR A 168 -12.37 -10.94 -12.96
C THR A 168 -10.96 -10.93 -13.56
N ILE A 169 -10.04 -10.29 -12.85
CA ILE A 169 -8.61 -10.33 -13.15
C ILE A 169 -7.83 -10.56 -11.87
N SER A 170 -6.76 -11.35 -11.96
CA SER A 170 -5.78 -11.51 -10.89
C SER A 170 -4.36 -11.44 -11.44
N ARG A 171 -3.39 -11.14 -10.57
CA ARG A 171 -1.98 -11.36 -10.90
C ARG A 171 -1.69 -12.85 -10.86
N GLN A 172 -0.87 -13.34 -11.78
CA GLN A 172 -0.53 -14.76 -11.85
C GLN A 172 0.18 -15.20 -10.56
N GLY A 173 -0.33 -16.29 -9.96
CA GLY A 173 0.17 -16.82 -8.69
C GLY A 173 -0.55 -16.26 -7.46
N ASP A 174 -1.37 -15.22 -7.62
CA ASP A 174 -2.21 -14.71 -6.55
C ASP A 174 -3.61 -15.35 -6.59
N GLY A 175 -4.22 -15.54 -5.41
CA GLY A 175 -5.57 -16.11 -5.26
C GLY A 175 -6.71 -15.09 -5.22
N HIS A 176 -6.44 -13.78 -5.27
CA HIS A 176 -7.46 -12.74 -5.23
C HIS A 176 -8.08 -12.52 -6.62
N ALA A 177 -9.32 -12.02 -6.68
CA ALA A 177 -10.02 -11.71 -7.92
C ALA A 177 -10.53 -10.28 -7.89
N ILE A 178 -10.16 -9.48 -8.90
CA ILE A 178 -10.56 -8.07 -9.04
C ILE A 178 -11.68 -8.01 -10.09
N PRO A 179 -12.93 -7.71 -9.71
CA PRO A 179 -14.02 -7.53 -10.67
C PRO A 179 -13.76 -6.30 -11.55
N TRP A 180 -13.93 -6.44 -12.87
CA TRP A 180 -13.75 -5.35 -13.83
C TRP A 180 -14.89 -5.30 -14.83
N THR A 181 -15.13 -4.13 -15.41
CA THR A 181 -16.02 -3.96 -16.58
C THR A 181 -15.38 -3.04 -17.61
N LEU A 182 -15.54 -3.39 -18.88
CA LEU A 182 -15.07 -2.62 -20.04
C LEU A 182 -16.25 -2.28 -20.94
N LEU A 183 -16.62 -1.01 -20.98
CA LEU A 183 -17.63 -0.45 -21.87
C LEU A 183 -16.95 -0.05 -23.18
N LYS A 184 -17.57 -0.40 -24.31
CA LYS A 184 -17.07 -0.18 -25.66
C LYS A 184 -18.09 0.62 -26.47
N PRO A 185 -17.61 1.57 -27.30
CA PRO A 185 -18.49 2.37 -28.16
C PRO A 185 -19.21 1.48 -29.20
N SER A 186 -20.36 1.93 -29.71
CA SER A 186 -21.05 1.32 -30.86
C SER A 186 -20.39 1.65 -32.19
N GLY A 187 -19.79 2.84 -32.29
CA GLY A 187 -19.16 3.35 -33.50
C GLY A 187 -17.66 3.03 -33.62
N GLU A 188 -16.98 3.75 -34.51
CA GLU A 188 -15.55 3.60 -34.72
C GLU A 188 -14.77 3.93 -33.44
N ALA A 189 -13.90 3.01 -33.03
CA ALA A 189 -13.08 3.20 -31.84
C ALA A 189 -11.97 4.22 -32.11
N SER A 190 -11.90 5.26 -31.28
CA SER A 190 -10.81 6.26 -31.28
C SER A 190 -9.41 5.66 -31.01
N GLY A 191 -9.34 4.41 -30.55
CA GLY A 191 -8.13 3.76 -30.05
C GLY A 191 -7.68 4.28 -28.67
N SER A 192 -8.44 5.18 -28.05
CA SER A 192 -8.22 5.65 -26.68
C SER A 192 -9.12 4.89 -25.71
N LEU A 193 -8.68 4.79 -24.46
CA LEU A 193 -9.50 4.22 -23.39
C LEU A 193 -9.34 5.04 -22.11
N VAL A 194 -10.39 5.09 -21.32
CA VAL A 194 -10.47 5.83 -20.07
C VAL A 194 -10.59 4.80 -18.96
N ALA A 195 -9.52 4.61 -18.17
CA ALA A 195 -9.58 3.75 -17.00
C ALA A 195 -10.06 4.59 -15.81
N TRP A 196 -11.33 4.46 -15.46
CA TRP A 196 -12.03 5.27 -14.49
C TRP A 196 -12.36 4.47 -13.23
N PHE A 197 -11.68 4.79 -12.14
CA PHE A 197 -11.90 4.19 -10.82
C PHE A 197 -12.69 5.15 -9.92
N ASP A 198 -13.54 4.61 -9.07
CA ASP A 198 -14.38 5.36 -8.14
C ASP A 198 -14.49 4.62 -6.79
N GLY A 199 -14.74 5.33 -5.69
CA GLY A 199 -14.91 4.69 -4.38
C GLY A 199 -16.13 3.78 -4.28
N ARG A 200 -17.14 3.98 -5.14
CA ARG A 200 -18.29 3.07 -5.29
C ARG A 200 -17.96 1.84 -6.17
N GLY A 201 -16.73 1.75 -6.68
CA GLY A 201 -16.31 0.74 -7.64
C GLY A 201 -16.89 0.99 -9.03
N LYS A 202 -16.92 -0.07 -9.84
CA LYS A 202 -17.34 0.00 -11.25
C LYS A 202 -18.82 0.34 -11.46
N SER A 203 -19.64 0.20 -10.43
CA SER A 203 -21.05 0.65 -10.44
C SER A 203 -21.18 2.15 -10.68
N ALA A 204 -20.15 2.95 -10.36
CA ALA A 204 -20.16 4.40 -10.57
C ALA A 204 -20.28 4.82 -12.05
N LEU A 205 -20.02 3.90 -12.99
CA LEU A 205 -20.19 4.16 -14.41
C LEU A 205 -21.67 4.15 -14.84
N PHE A 206 -22.58 3.67 -14.00
CA PHE A 206 -23.99 3.47 -14.31
C PHE A 206 -24.92 4.28 -13.40
N ASP A 207 -26.09 4.66 -13.92
CA ASP A 207 -27.19 5.22 -13.15
C ASP A 207 -28.01 4.11 -12.45
N GLY A 208 -29.03 4.50 -11.67
CA GLY A 208 -29.88 3.55 -10.96
C GLY A 208 -30.72 2.62 -11.86
N ARG A 209 -30.73 2.83 -13.18
CA ARG A 209 -31.38 1.96 -14.17
C ARG A 209 -30.37 1.09 -14.93
N GLY A 210 -29.10 1.11 -14.53
CA GLY A 210 -28.03 0.36 -15.20
C GLY A 210 -27.54 0.99 -16.51
N ARG A 211 -27.89 2.24 -16.79
CA ARG A 211 -27.47 2.95 -18.01
C ARG A 211 -26.18 3.71 -17.75
N PRO A 212 -25.25 3.82 -18.71
CA PRO A 212 -24.05 4.64 -18.54
C PRO A 212 -24.41 6.07 -18.11
N VAL A 213 -23.73 6.60 -17.08
CA VAL A 213 -23.95 7.99 -16.65
C VAL A 213 -23.59 8.97 -17.77
N PRO A 214 -24.15 10.19 -17.82
CA PRO A 214 -24.01 11.10 -18.96
C PRO A 214 -22.55 11.36 -19.39
N ALA A 215 -21.63 11.48 -18.43
CA ALA A 215 -20.20 11.64 -18.72
C ALA A 215 -19.58 10.43 -19.42
N VAL A 216 -19.89 9.22 -18.97
CA VAL A 216 -19.43 7.97 -19.58
C VAL A 216 -20.03 7.81 -20.97
N ARG A 217 -21.31 8.18 -21.13
CA ARG A 217 -21.98 8.17 -22.43
C ARG A 217 -21.31 9.10 -23.44
N ARG A 218 -20.99 10.34 -23.05
CA ARG A 218 -20.24 11.29 -23.90
C ARG A 218 -18.90 10.72 -24.36
N LEU A 219 -18.18 10.01 -23.48
CA LEU A 219 -16.91 9.37 -23.84
C LEU A 219 -17.11 8.22 -24.85
N LEU A 220 -18.14 7.38 -24.65
CA LEU A 220 -18.50 6.30 -25.57
C LEU A 220 -18.94 6.84 -26.93
N ASP A 221 -19.77 7.87 -26.95
CA ASP A 221 -20.25 8.50 -28.19
C ASP A 221 -19.08 9.12 -28.99
N ALA A 222 -18.01 9.57 -28.31
CA ALA A 222 -16.76 10.01 -28.94
C ALA A 222 -15.79 8.88 -29.34
N GLY A 223 -16.22 7.61 -29.20
CA GLY A 223 -15.43 6.45 -29.60
C GLY A 223 -14.37 6.01 -28.57
N HIS A 224 -14.41 6.50 -27.33
CA HIS A 224 -13.53 6.01 -26.26
C HIS A 224 -14.13 4.77 -25.60
N ALA A 225 -13.31 3.76 -25.30
CA ALA A 225 -13.74 2.73 -24.35
C ALA A 225 -13.53 3.20 -22.90
N VAL A 226 -14.31 2.66 -21.96
CA VAL A 226 -14.23 3.00 -20.54
C VAL A 226 -14.06 1.73 -19.70
N LEU A 227 -12.97 1.63 -18.95
CA LEU A 227 -12.66 0.50 -18.06
C LEU A 227 -12.82 0.94 -16.63
N SER A 228 -13.44 0.12 -15.80
CA SER A 228 -13.46 0.31 -14.35
C SER A 228 -13.34 -1.03 -13.63
N ALA A 229 -13.05 -0.97 -12.34
CA ALA A 229 -12.91 -2.14 -11.50
C ALA A 229 -13.29 -1.84 -10.05
N ASP A 230 -13.71 -2.89 -9.36
CA ASP A 230 -13.86 -2.89 -7.91
C ASP A 230 -12.51 -3.25 -7.31
N VAL A 231 -11.72 -2.23 -6.97
CA VAL A 231 -10.45 -2.40 -6.25
C VAL A 231 -10.71 -2.79 -4.80
N PHE A 232 -9.69 -3.24 -4.08
CA PHE A 232 -9.79 -3.76 -2.73
C PHE A 232 -10.70 -2.94 -1.80
N LEU A 233 -11.72 -3.60 -1.25
CA LEU A 233 -12.74 -3.01 -0.37
C LEU A 233 -13.54 -1.87 -1.02
N THR A 234 -13.90 -2.01 -2.29
CA THR A 234 -14.81 -1.13 -3.04
C THR A 234 -15.81 -1.96 -3.85
N GLY A 235 -16.95 -1.37 -4.25
CA GLY A 235 -17.97 -2.06 -5.05
C GLY A 235 -18.37 -3.42 -4.48
N GLU A 236 -18.33 -4.47 -5.31
CA GLU A 236 -18.66 -5.85 -4.91
C GLU A 236 -17.70 -6.44 -3.87
N LEU A 237 -16.54 -5.84 -3.65
CA LEU A 237 -15.56 -6.27 -2.64
C LEU A 237 -15.81 -5.62 -1.26
N THR A 238 -16.89 -4.85 -1.10
CA THR A 238 -17.26 -4.30 0.20
C THR A 238 -18.09 -5.26 1.03
N PRO A 239 -17.83 -5.39 2.35
CA PRO A 239 -18.75 -6.06 3.25
C PRO A 239 -20.10 -5.35 3.23
N LYS A 240 -21.18 -6.07 2.90
CA LYS A 240 -22.56 -5.56 2.89
C LYS A 240 -22.82 -4.37 1.93
N GLY A 241 -21.98 -4.14 0.92
CA GLY A 241 -22.19 -3.07 -0.06
C GLY A 241 -21.90 -1.65 0.46
N GLN A 242 -21.26 -1.50 1.62
CA GLN A 242 -21.02 -0.20 2.25
C GLN A 242 -19.55 0.25 2.16
N PRO A 243 -19.28 1.57 2.05
CA PRO A 243 -17.91 2.07 2.09
C PRO A 243 -17.18 1.66 3.37
N VAL A 244 -15.97 1.10 3.23
CA VAL A 244 -15.14 0.73 4.38
C VAL A 244 -14.46 1.97 4.95
N THR A 245 -14.79 2.31 6.19
CA THR A 245 -14.26 3.46 6.94
C THR A 245 -13.27 3.09 8.05
N SER A 246 -13.14 1.80 8.35
CA SER A 246 -12.14 1.27 9.29
C SER A 246 -11.70 -0.15 8.90
N VAL A 247 -10.48 -0.53 9.31
CA VAL A 247 -9.96 -1.89 9.16
C VAL A 247 -9.38 -2.41 10.47
N ALA A 248 -9.47 -3.72 10.69
CA ALA A 248 -8.90 -4.35 11.87
C ALA A 248 -7.37 -4.16 11.90
N THR A 249 -6.87 -3.60 13.00
CA THR A 249 -5.45 -3.46 13.28
C THR A 249 -5.19 -3.79 14.75
N HIS A 250 -3.93 -4.08 15.10
CA HIS A 250 -3.56 -4.38 16.46
C HIS A 250 -3.79 -3.16 17.38
N GLY A 251 -4.48 -3.38 18.50
CA GLY A 251 -4.99 -2.32 19.39
C GLY A 251 -3.93 -1.49 20.13
N SER A 252 -2.67 -1.95 20.20
CA SER A 252 -1.56 -1.23 20.85
C SER A 252 -0.61 -0.56 19.85
N PHE A 253 -0.15 -1.29 18.84
CA PHE A 253 0.84 -0.81 17.87
C PHE A 253 0.56 -1.33 16.47
N VAL A 254 0.34 -0.41 15.53
CA VAL A 254 -0.02 -0.74 14.14
C VAL A 254 1.08 -1.53 13.42
N GLY A 255 2.33 -1.45 13.89
CA GLY A 255 3.45 -2.21 13.34
C GLY A 255 3.30 -3.73 13.54
N TYR A 256 2.53 -4.19 14.53
CA TYR A 256 2.22 -5.62 14.65
C TYR A 256 1.26 -6.10 13.54
N THR A 257 0.49 -5.21 12.93
CA THR A 257 -0.31 -5.53 11.74
C THR A 257 0.50 -5.32 10.47
N TYR A 258 0.97 -4.10 10.22
CA TYR A 258 1.62 -3.74 8.93
C TYR A 258 3.10 -4.10 8.83
N GLY A 259 3.70 -4.64 9.90
CA GLY A 259 4.99 -5.32 9.81
C GLY A 259 4.92 -6.63 9.01
N TYR A 260 3.73 -7.25 8.95
CA TYR A 260 3.52 -8.53 8.28
C TYR A 260 2.45 -8.47 7.17
N ASN A 261 1.67 -7.38 7.10
CA ASN A 261 0.56 -7.23 6.15
C ASN A 261 0.66 -5.92 5.36
N LEU A 262 0.10 -5.91 4.16
CA LEU A 262 0.01 -4.68 3.36
C LEU A 262 -1.18 -3.82 3.82
N PRO A 263 -1.05 -2.48 3.85
CA PRO A 263 -2.18 -1.60 4.10
C PRO A 263 -3.26 -1.68 3.02
N PRO A 264 -4.55 -1.40 3.33
CA PRO A 264 -5.63 -1.40 2.33
C PRO A 264 -5.36 -0.45 1.17
N LEU A 265 -4.80 0.74 1.43
CA LEU A 265 -4.39 1.67 0.38
C LEU A 265 -3.39 1.04 -0.62
N THR A 266 -2.42 0.27 -0.12
CA THR A 266 -1.45 -0.43 -0.97
C THR A 266 -2.16 -1.48 -1.83
N HIS A 267 -3.11 -2.23 -1.29
CA HIS A 267 -3.92 -3.18 -2.09
C HIS A 267 -4.68 -2.46 -3.20
N ARG A 268 -5.37 -1.35 -2.90
CA ARG A 268 -6.12 -0.56 -3.91
C ARG A 268 -5.21 -0.06 -5.04
N VAL A 269 -4.02 0.44 -4.71
CA VAL A 269 -3.04 0.88 -5.71
C VAL A 269 -2.56 -0.29 -6.58
N ARG A 270 -2.32 -1.46 -5.98
CA ARG A 270 -1.92 -2.66 -6.74
C ARG A 270 -3.01 -3.17 -7.66
N ASP A 271 -4.27 -3.08 -7.26
CA ASP A 271 -5.39 -3.50 -8.09
C ASP A 271 -5.53 -2.61 -9.32
N VAL A 272 -5.38 -1.28 -9.16
CA VAL A 272 -5.28 -0.35 -10.31
C VAL A 272 -4.13 -0.77 -11.25
N LEU A 273 -2.95 -1.07 -10.70
CA LEU A 273 -1.78 -1.49 -11.49
C LEU A 273 -1.97 -2.86 -12.18
N ALA A 274 -2.78 -3.76 -11.62
CA ALA A 274 -3.04 -5.09 -12.14
C ALA A 274 -4.14 -5.11 -13.21
N VAL A 275 -5.18 -4.29 -13.06
CA VAL A 275 -6.31 -4.21 -14.01
C VAL A 275 -5.87 -3.65 -15.36
N LEU A 276 -4.95 -2.69 -15.38
CA LEU A 276 -4.60 -1.96 -16.61
C LEU A 276 -3.93 -2.81 -17.70
N PRO A 277 -2.84 -3.57 -17.46
CA PRO A 277 -2.00 -4.08 -18.54
C PRO A 277 -2.71 -4.99 -19.56
N PRO A 278 -3.55 -5.97 -19.16
CA PRO A 278 -4.25 -6.81 -20.15
C PRO A 278 -5.26 -6.03 -21.00
N HIS A 279 -5.98 -5.08 -20.40
CA HIS A 279 -6.94 -4.24 -21.10
C HIS A 279 -6.25 -3.22 -22.01
N VAL A 280 -5.11 -2.67 -21.57
CA VAL A 280 -4.25 -1.81 -22.39
C VAL A 280 -3.76 -2.56 -23.63
N LYS A 281 -3.29 -3.80 -23.47
CA LYS A 281 -2.82 -4.64 -24.57
C LYS A 281 -3.94 -5.01 -25.55
N LYS A 282 -5.11 -5.41 -25.04
CA LYS A 282 -6.26 -5.86 -25.87
C LYS A 282 -6.83 -4.73 -26.74
N TRP A 283 -6.88 -3.49 -26.24
CA TRP A 283 -7.50 -2.37 -26.97
C TRP A 283 -6.57 -1.70 -28.01
N GLY A 284 -5.31 -2.14 -28.18
CA GLY A 284 -4.44 -1.70 -29.29
C GLY A 284 -4.06 -0.20 -29.30
N ARG A 285 -3.83 0.38 -28.13
CA ARG A 285 -4.15 1.79 -27.81
C ARG A 285 -3.20 2.86 -28.37
N ARG A 286 -3.77 4.04 -28.68
CA ARG A 286 -3.04 5.29 -28.96
C ARG A 286 -2.83 6.16 -27.71
N ARG A 287 -3.81 6.23 -26.79
CA ARG A 287 -3.75 7.00 -25.52
C ARG A 287 -4.54 6.34 -24.38
N VAL A 288 -4.03 6.47 -23.15
CA VAL A 288 -4.66 5.92 -21.95
C VAL A 288 -4.82 6.96 -20.86
N HIS A 289 -6.07 7.34 -20.62
CA HIS A 289 -6.42 8.24 -19.55
C HIS A 289 -6.66 7.45 -18.26
N LEU A 290 -6.12 7.94 -17.14
CA LEU A 290 -6.40 7.42 -15.81
C LEU A 290 -7.27 8.42 -15.07
N VAL A 291 -8.38 7.96 -14.52
CA VAL A 291 -9.33 8.82 -13.83
C VAL A 291 -9.65 8.20 -12.48
N GLY A 292 -9.59 9.00 -11.42
CA GLY A 292 -10.06 8.63 -10.09
C GLY A 292 -10.98 9.69 -9.52
N THR A 293 -12.23 9.32 -9.23
CA THR A 293 -13.26 10.17 -8.60
C THR A 293 -13.82 9.52 -7.34
N GLY A 294 -14.67 10.22 -6.59
CA GLY A 294 -15.44 9.60 -5.51
C GLY A 294 -14.58 8.91 -4.44
N GLY A 295 -13.42 9.49 -4.13
CA GLY A 295 -12.43 8.93 -3.18
C GLY A 295 -11.32 8.08 -3.80
N ALA A 296 -11.41 7.75 -5.10
CA ALA A 296 -10.40 6.95 -5.80
C ALA A 296 -9.24 7.77 -6.39
N GLY A 297 -9.32 9.10 -6.44
CA GLY A 297 -8.26 9.93 -7.04
C GLY A 297 -6.90 9.74 -6.37
N THR A 298 -6.87 9.61 -5.04
CA THR A 298 -5.65 9.28 -4.30
C THR A 298 -5.03 7.95 -4.75
N TRP A 299 -5.85 6.91 -4.98
CA TRP A 299 -5.34 5.60 -5.41
C TRP A 299 -4.79 5.68 -6.83
N VAL A 300 -5.49 6.39 -7.71
CA VAL A 300 -5.13 6.54 -9.12
C VAL A 300 -3.83 7.34 -9.28
N VAL A 301 -3.67 8.47 -8.56
CA VAL A 301 -2.43 9.26 -8.66
C VAL A 301 -1.24 8.50 -8.07
N LEU A 302 -1.44 7.75 -6.98
CA LEU A 302 -0.39 6.91 -6.40
C LEU A 302 -0.06 5.71 -7.32
N ALA A 303 -1.05 5.11 -7.97
CA ALA A 303 -0.81 4.08 -8.97
C ALA A 303 -0.01 4.63 -10.15
N ARG A 304 -0.35 5.81 -10.68
CA ARG A 304 0.43 6.48 -11.74
C ARG A 304 1.87 6.71 -11.31
N ALA A 305 2.09 7.20 -10.09
CA ALA A 305 3.42 7.43 -9.51
C ALA A 305 4.24 6.13 -9.35
N ALA A 306 3.57 5.01 -9.11
CA ALA A 306 4.20 3.72 -8.82
C ALA A 306 4.39 2.82 -10.06
N MET A 307 3.94 3.27 -11.24
CA MET A 307 4.13 2.55 -12.51
C MET A 307 5.60 2.37 -12.86
N SER A 308 5.93 1.19 -13.39
CA SER A 308 7.22 0.99 -14.07
C SER A 308 7.32 1.87 -15.33
N GLN A 309 8.54 2.10 -15.84
CA GLN A 309 8.71 2.85 -17.08
C GLN A 309 7.96 2.21 -18.26
N SER A 310 7.91 0.87 -18.33
CA SER A 310 7.18 0.15 -19.38
C SER A 310 5.68 0.40 -19.30
N GLN A 311 5.10 0.29 -18.10
CA GLN A 311 3.68 0.64 -17.87
C GLN A 311 3.42 2.11 -18.18
N SER A 312 4.26 3.03 -17.70
CA SER A 312 4.08 4.45 -17.96
C SER A 312 4.11 4.77 -19.47
N LYS A 313 4.95 4.08 -20.25
CA LYS A 313 5.03 4.22 -21.71
C LYS A 313 3.80 3.63 -22.41
N SER A 314 3.28 2.49 -21.94
CA SER A 314 2.08 1.87 -22.52
C SER A 314 0.81 2.72 -22.36
N LEU A 315 0.84 3.71 -21.45
CA LEU A 315 -0.22 4.68 -21.31
C LEU A 315 -0.24 5.77 -22.41
N GLY A 316 0.82 5.86 -23.22
CA GLY A 316 0.98 6.93 -24.22
C GLY A 316 0.96 8.32 -23.57
N ARG A 317 0.51 9.33 -24.34
CA ARG A 317 0.35 10.72 -23.85
C ARG A 317 -0.98 10.97 -23.13
N GLY A 318 -1.57 9.93 -22.54
CA GLY A 318 -2.85 10.04 -21.85
C GLY A 318 -2.78 10.87 -20.56
N LEU A 319 -3.91 11.46 -20.20
CA LEU A 319 -4.06 12.34 -19.05
C LEU A 319 -4.33 11.54 -17.77
N THR A 320 -3.74 11.94 -16.64
CA THR A 320 -4.19 11.47 -15.31
C THR A 320 -5.05 12.54 -14.66
N ILE A 321 -6.26 12.18 -14.23
CA ILE A 321 -7.23 13.04 -13.56
C ILE A 321 -7.53 12.42 -12.19
N ALA A 322 -7.28 13.14 -11.11
CA ALA A 322 -7.45 12.62 -9.75
C ALA A 322 -8.16 13.62 -8.84
N ASP A 323 -9.37 13.30 -8.40
CA ASP A 323 -10.02 14.00 -7.31
C ASP A 323 -9.59 13.40 -5.97
N ILE A 324 -8.81 14.15 -5.20
CA ILE A 324 -8.28 13.69 -3.91
C ILE A 324 -9.21 14.02 -2.75
N GLY A 325 -10.31 14.75 -2.96
CA GLY A 325 -11.34 14.99 -1.94
C GLY A 325 -10.81 15.56 -0.62
N GLY A 326 -9.82 16.45 -0.66
CA GLY A 326 -9.21 17.05 0.52
C GLY A 326 -8.27 16.13 1.31
N PHE A 327 -7.92 14.96 0.76
CA PHE A 327 -7.07 13.97 1.41
C PHE A 327 -5.63 14.47 1.61
N ALA A 328 -5.08 14.19 2.79
CA ALA A 328 -3.67 14.40 3.12
C ALA A 328 -3.26 13.34 4.16
N PHE A 329 -2.05 12.78 4.05
CA PHE A 329 -1.62 11.75 5.01
C PHE A 329 -1.47 12.30 6.43
N SER A 330 -1.16 13.59 6.58
CA SER A 330 -1.04 14.29 7.87
C SER A 330 -2.37 14.43 8.61
N LYS A 331 -3.51 14.25 7.93
CA LYS A 331 -4.83 14.24 8.55
C LYS A 331 -5.21 12.89 9.17
N ILE A 332 -4.44 11.83 8.89
CA ILE A 332 -4.72 10.50 9.44
C ILE A 332 -4.25 10.45 10.90
N THR A 333 -5.22 10.41 11.81
CA THR A 333 -4.99 10.34 13.26
C THR A 333 -5.35 8.99 13.86
N ARG A 334 -5.94 8.10 13.05
CA ARG A 334 -6.48 6.80 13.45
C ARG A 334 -5.65 5.65 12.91
N ARG A 335 -5.46 4.62 13.74
CA ARG A 335 -4.69 3.41 13.39
C ARG A 335 -5.45 2.46 12.47
N ASP A 336 -6.78 2.50 12.54
CA ASP A 336 -7.70 1.69 11.74
C ASP A 336 -8.14 2.38 10.45
N ASP A 337 -7.57 3.55 10.10
CA ASP A 337 -7.93 4.26 8.88
C ASP A 337 -7.50 3.48 7.63
N PRO A 338 -8.41 3.16 6.68
CA PRO A 338 -8.08 2.38 5.49
C PRO A 338 -7.12 3.10 4.52
N MET A 339 -6.91 4.40 4.68
CA MET A 339 -5.97 5.20 3.90
C MET A 339 -4.60 5.34 4.58
N LEU A 340 -4.40 4.76 5.77
CA LEU A 340 -3.12 4.77 6.47
C LEU A 340 -2.04 4.07 5.64
N LEU A 341 -0.92 4.74 5.42
CA LEU A 341 0.27 4.19 4.78
C LEU A 341 1.51 4.47 5.64
N PRO A 342 2.03 3.47 6.37
CA PRO A 342 3.21 3.63 7.19
C PRO A 342 4.39 4.22 6.40
N GLY A 343 4.95 5.32 6.89
CA GLY A 343 6.09 6.01 6.28
C GLY A 343 5.77 7.03 5.19
N ALA A 344 4.50 7.24 4.78
CA ALA A 344 4.16 8.18 3.71
C ALA A 344 4.68 9.62 3.94
N LEU A 345 4.53 10.15 5.16
CA LEU A 345 4.97 11.50 5.51
C LEU A 345 6.49 11.69 5.40
N LYS A 346 7.28 10.65 5.67
CA LYS A 346 8.75 10.67 5.50
C LYS A 346 9.17 10.92 4.05
N TYR A 347 8.29 10.62 3.10
CA TYR A 347 8.51 10.80 1.66
C TYR A 347 7.67 11.92 1.05
N GLY A 348 7.27 12.90 1.87
CA GLY A 348 6.57 14.11 1.44
C GLY A 348 5.05 13.98 1.33
N GLY A 349 4.47 12.98 1.98
CA GLY A 349 3.03 12.77 1.99
C GLY A 349 2.47 12.52 0.59
N LEU A 350 1.25 13.00 0.33
CA LEU A 350 0.55 12.71 -0.92
C LEU A 350 1.28 13.34 -2.10
N GLY A 351 1.61 14.63 -2.04
CA GLY A 351 2.26 15.31 -3.15
C GLY A 351 3.68 14.81 -3.39
N GLY A 352 4.40 14.41 -2.35
CA GLY A 352 5.71 13.79 -2.50
C GLY A 352 5.66 12.46 -3.26
N LEU A 353 4.74 11.57 -2.92
CA LEU A 353 4.59 10.32 -3.66
C LEU A 353 4.03 10.55 -5.08
N ALA A 354 3.01 11.40 -5.22
CA ALA A 354 2.39 11.75 -6.50
C ALA A 354 3.38 12.40 -7.49
N ALA A 355 4.38 13.15 -6.98
CA ALA A 355 5.41 13.79 -7.78
C ALA A 355 6.20 12.83 -8.71
N LEU A 356 6.24 11.54 -8.39
CA LEU A 356 6.87 10.53 -9.23
C LEU A 356 6.17 10.36 -10.60
N ALA A 357 4.92 10.82 -10.72
CA ALA A 357 4.19 10.86 -11.99
C ALA A 357 4.79 11.84 -13.00
N ALA A 358 5.58 12.84 -12.56
CA ALA A 358 6.21 13.80 -13.46
C ALA A 358 7.09 13.08 -14.51
N PRO A 359 7.11 13.53 -15.78
CA PRO A 359 6.46 14.73 -16.30
C PRO A 359 5.11 14.41 -16.98
N SER A 360 4.37 13.42 -16.51
CA SER A 360 3.08 13.07 -17.13
C SER A 360 2.04 14.16 -16.90
N ARG A 361 1.15 14.40 -17.88
CA ARG A 361 0.02 15.33 -17.69
C ARG A 361 -0.84 14.84 -16.52
N LEU A 362 -1.06 15.72 -15.54
CA LEU A 362 -1.75 15.43 -14.30
C LEU A 362 -2.67 16.59 -13.92
N VAL A 363 -3.95 16.29 -13.73
CA VAL A 363 -4.93 17.19 -13.12
C VAL A 363 -5.29 16.62 -11.77
N VAL A 364 -5.10 17.40 -10.70
CA VAL A 364 -5.55 17.04 -9.35
C VAL A 364 -6.59 18.05 -8.89
N GLY A 365 -7.77 17.58 -8.53
CA GLY A 365 -8.82 18.41 -7.95
C GLY A 365 -9.16 18.00 -6.52
N GLY A 366 -10.03 18.76 -5.88
CA GLY A 366 -10.33 18.58 -4.47
C GLY A 366 -9.17 18.96 -3.57
N THR A 367 -8.32 19.94 -3.92
CA THR A 367 -7.18 20.34 -3.09
C THR A 367 -7.56 21.18 -1.87
N LYS A 368 -8.83 21.60 -1.76
CA LYS A 368 -9.33 22.39 -0.64
C LYS A 368 -9.07 21.70 0.70
N GLY A 369 -8.45 22.43 1.62
CA GLY A 369 -8.12 21.96 2.96
C GLY A 369 -6.95 20.98 3.03
N VAL A 370 -6.27 20.65 1.94
CA VAL A 370 -5.01 19.88 1.98
C VAL A 370 -3.88 20.79 2.47
N PRO A 371 -3.08 20.41 3.49
CA PRO A 371 -1.98 21.24 3.95
C PRO A 371 -1.00 21.56 2.82
N ALA A 372 -0.62 22.84 2.70
CA ALA A 372 0.27 23.30 1.65
C ALA A 372 1.62 22.54 1.63
N ALA A 373 2.11 22.14 2.81
CA ALA A 373 3.32 21.34 2.97
C ALA A 373 3.26 19.97 2.25
N GLU A 374 2.08 19.36 2.10
CA GLU A 374 1.94 18.09 1.38
C GLU A 374 1.79 18.26 -0.13
N LEU A 375 1.28 19.38 -0.62
CA LEU A 375 1.17 19.64 -2.07
C LEU A 375 2.41 20.32 -2.66
N MET A 376 3.19 21.03 -1.84
CA MET A 376 4.40 21.73 -2.26
C MET A 376 5.41 20.82 -2.99
N PRO A 377 5.69 19.58 -2.54
CA PRO A 377 6.61 18.70 -3.25
C PRO A 377 6.14 18.34 -4.67
N LEU A 378 4.83 18.16 -4.87
CA LEU A 378 4.26 17.88 -6.19
C LEU A 378 4.56 19.01 -7.16
N ARG A 379 4.28 20.25 -6.76
CA ARG A 379 4.57 21.45 -7.57
C ARG A 379 6.07 21.55 -7.90
N LYS A 380 6.93 21.49 -6.87
CA LYS A 380 8.38 21.62 -7.04
C LYS A 380 8.97 20.60 -8.01
N ILE A 381 8.56 19.33 -7.93
CA ILE A 381 9.12 18.29 -8.80
C ILE A 381 8.62 18.43 -10.24
N TYR A 382 7.36 18.86 -10.45
CA TYR A 382 6.89 19.19 -11.79
C TYR A 382 7.65 20.38 -12.37
N ASP A 383 7.84 21.46 -11.61
CA ASP A 383 8.65 22.61 -12.04
C ASP A 383 10.09 22.20 -12.41
N MET A 384 10.71 21.35 -11.57
CA MET A 384 12.04 20.79 -11.83
C MET A 384 12.08 19.89 -13.06
N ALA A 385 11.00 19.17 -13.37
CA ALA A 385 10.90 18.26 -14.50
C ALA A 385 10.66 18.99 -15.83
N ASP A 386 9.81 20.02 -15.82
CA ASP A 386 9.47 20.81 -17.00
C ASP A 386 10.66 21.71 -17.43
N GLY A 387 11.36 22.33 -16.48
CA GLY A 387 12.51 23.21 -16.76
C GLY A 387 12.08 24.59 -17.30
N ILE A 388 13.05 25.39 -17.78
CA ILE A 388 12.87 26.84 -18.05
C ILE A 388 12.15 27.13 -19.39
N PHE A 389 12.09 26.19 -20.34
CA PHE A 389 11.74 26.46 -21.74
C PHE A 389 10.26 26.23 -22.16
N ASP A 390 9.38 25.79 -21.27
CA ASP A 390 8.05 25.23 -21.66
C ASP A 390 6.87 26.22 -21.58
N GLY A 391 7.11 27.54 -21.56
CA GLY A 391 6.05 28.54 -21.78
C GLY A 391 5.26 28.32 -23.08
N LEU A 392 5.77 27.50 -24.01
CA LEU A 392 5.15 27.14 -25.29
C LEU A 392 4.17 25.95 -25.25
N PHE A 393 4.24 25.00 -24.29
CA PHE A 393 3.49 23.72 -24.36
C PHE A 393 2.47 23.51 -23.23
N GLY A 394 2.24 24.53 -22.41
CA GLY A 394 1.28 24.49 -21.29
C GLY A 394 1.80 23.71 -20.08
N ARG A 395 1.27 24.03 -18.90
CA ARG A 395 1.65 23.36 -17.65
C ARG A 395 1.17 21.90 -17.65
N LYS A 396 2.06 20.95 -17.33
CA LYS A 396 1.70 19.52 -17.23
C LYS A 396 1.00 19.16 -15.92
N LEU A 397 1.02 20.06 -14.93
CA LEU A 397 0.31 19.93 -13.66
C LEU A 397 -0.76 21.01 -13.54
N THR A 398 -1.99 20.59 -13.34
CA THR A 398 -3.11 21.46 -12.95
C THR A 398 -3.59 21.06 -11.57
N LEU A 399 -3.74 22.03 -10.68
CA LEU A 399 -4.29 21.85 -9.34
C LEU A 399 -5.52 22.74 -9.20
N GLN A 400 -6.64 22.18 -8.75
CA GLN A 400 -7.87 22.92 -8.47
C GLN A 400 -8.43 22.57 -7.09
N ASP A 401 -8.99 23.56 -6.42
CA ASP A 401 -9.53 23.38 -5.07
C ASP A 401 -10.83 22.57 -5.07
N GLU A 402 -11.68 22.79 -6.07
CA GLU A 402 -12.97 22.13 -6.16
C GLU A 402 -12.85 20.67 -6.63
N PRO A 403 -13.74 19.77 -6.15
CA PRO A 403 -13.80 18.38 -6.63
C PRO A 403 -13.97 18.29 -8.15
N ILE A 404 -13.46 17.21 -8.76
CA ILE A 404 -13.62 16.98 -10.19
C ILE A 404 -14.93 16.24 -10.42
N THR A 405 -15.85 16.87 -11.12
CA THR A 405 -17.14 16.24 -11.45
C THR A 405 -16.97 15.25 -12.60
N PRO A 406 -17.86 14.24 -12.72
CA PRO A 406 -17.87 13.37 -13.89
C PRO A 406 -17.97 14.13 -15.22
N GLY A 407 -18.72 15.24 -15.26
CA GLY A 407 -18.81 16.10 -16.44
C GLY A 407 -17.46 16.70 -16.83
N GLN A 408 -16.73 17.26 -15.85
CA GLN A 408 -15.38 17.79 -16.07
C GLN A 408 -14.38 16.71 -16.51
N VAL A 409 -14.51 15.46 -16.03
CA VAL A 409 -13.70 14.35 -16.54
C VAL A 409 -13.90 14.18 -18.05
N ALA A 410 -15.15 14.16 -18.51
CA ALA A 410 -15.44 14.02 -19.93
C ALA A 410 -14.87 15.21 -20.73
N ASP A 411 -15.04 16.43 -20.24
CA ASP A 411 -14.50 17.64 -20.88
C ASP A 411 -12.97 17.57 -21.03
N LEU A 412 -12.26 17.22 -19.95
CA LEU A 412 -10.79 17.14 -19.92
C LEU A 412 -10.20 15.99 -20.76
N VAL A 413 -10.98 14.94 -21.03
CA VAL A 413 -10.54 13.81 -21.87
C VAL A 413 -10.78 14.09 -23.35
N LEU A 414 -11.86 14.82 -23.66
CA LEU A 414 -12.27 15.15 -25.02
C LEU A 414 -11.49 16.35 -25.61
N ASP A 415 -10.91 17.19 -24.74
CA ASP A 415 -9.90 18.22 -25.09
C ASP A 415 -8.51 17.61 -25.35
#